data_AF-A0A929B2S7-F1
#
_entry.id   AF-A0A929B2S7-F1
#
_cell.length_a   1.000
_cell.length_b   1.000
_cell.length_c   1.000
_cell.angle_alpha   90.00
_cell.angle_beta   90.00
_cell.angle_gamma   90.00
#
_symmetry.space_group_name_H-M   'P 1'
#
loop_
_entity.id
_entity.type
_entity.pdbx_description
1 polymer ?
#
loop_
_entity_poly.entity_id
_entity_poly.type
_entity_poly.pdbx_seq_one_letter_code
_entity_poly.pdbx_strand_id
1 'polypeptide(L)'
;MKARLVIVLLDEMNLARVEYYFSDFLSKLETRRSQATYLDLDVGSLPLREEERKLPIPKQFLFVGTMNEDETTQSLSDKVLDRANVLTFGKPQQLKLREEANSNGSSAGSFQGYVSYSQFEGWMRKPEPNSDLVSQIHHYLDNANAIMDKLGHPFAHRVYQAITRYVVNYPGVVEENSEAFNAALADQFGQKLLPKLRGLMIDECHKELENFSSIFKQIGDRALIDAFETAKEGHFGQFQWRGFVYPEQSK
;
A
#
# COMPACT_ATOMS: atom_id res chain seq x y z
N MET A 1 26.51 4.44 7.92
CA MET A 1 25.20 4.10 7.32
C MET A 1 25.16 4.18 5.78
N LYS A 2 26.22 4.62 5.08
CA LYS A 2 26.23 4.65 3.61
C LYS A 2 26.04 3.21 3.08
N ALA A 3 24.97 2.97 2.32
CA ALA A 3 24.58 1.69 1.71
C ALA A 3 23.77 0.69 2.57
N ARG A 4 23.24 1.06 3.74
CA ARG A 4 22.30 0.19 4.49
C ARG A 4 20.86 0.56 4.19
N LEU A 5 20.00 -0.42 3.97
CA LEU A 5 18.55 -0.20 3.98
C LEU A 5 18.14 0.19 5.40
N VAL A 6 17.43 1.30 5.55
CA VAL A 6 16.94 1.82 6.83
C VAL A 6 15.43 1.88 6.76
N ILE A 7 14.75 1.18 7.66
CA ILE A 7 13.31 1.27 7.83
C ILE A 7 13.06 2.17 9.04
N VAL A 8 12.30 3.23 8.83
CA VAL A 8 11.82 4.13 9.88
C VAL A 8 10.39 3.73 10.20
N LEU A 9 10.16 3.35 11.45
CA LEU A 9 8.85 2.99 11.98
C LEU A 9 8.25 4.20 12.69
N LEU A 10 7.10 4.65 12.22
CA LEU A 10 6.31 5.72 12.82
C LEU A 10 5.12 5.09 13.52
N ASP A 11 5.17 5.02 14.85
CA ASP A 11 4.05 4.47 15.62
C ASP A 11 2.92 5.50 15.74
N GLU A 12 1.67 5.04 15.66
CA GLU A 12 0.45 5.85 15.81
C GLU A 12 0.43 7.11 14.94
N MET A 13 0.74 6.96 13.66
CA MET A 13 0.96 8.12 12.78
C MET A 13 -0.30 9.00 12.61
N ASN A 14 -1.48 8.44 12.81
CA ASN A 14 -2.77 9.09 12.61
C ASN A 14 -3.34 9.81 13.84
N LEU A 15 -2.56 9.90 14.92
CA LEU A 15 -2.90 10.74 16.08
C LEU A 15 -3.00 12.22 15.67
N ALA A 16 -2.20 12.62 14.68
CA ALA A 16 -2.34 13.89 13.97
C ALA A 16 -2.61 13.65 12.48
N ARG A 17 -3.13 14.66 11.78
CA ARG A 17 -3.29 14.58 10.32
C ARG A 17 -1.92 14.41 9.65
N VAL A 18 -1.67 13.21 9.12
CA VAL A 18 -0.41 12.81 8.47
C VAL A 18 0.02 13.80 7.39
N GLU A 19 -0.95 14.31 6.63
CA GLU A 19 -0.71 15.29 5.59
C GLU A 19 -0.12 16.61 6.08
N TYR A 20 -0.32 17.01 7.33
CA TYR A 20 0.20 18.29 7.83
C TYR A 20 1.68 18.22 8.18
N TYR A 21 2.12 17.16 8.85
CA TYR A 21 3.53 17.04 9.24
C TYR A 21 4.39 16.27 8.22
N PHE A 22 3.76 15.44 7.37
CA PHE A 22 4.48 14.56 6.44
C PHE A 22 4.33 14.99 4.97
N SER A 23 3.60 16.07 4.65
CA SER A 23 3.40 16.55 3.27
C SER A 23 4.71 16.83 2.52
N ASP A 24 5.64 17.54 3.16
CA ASP A 24 6.94 17.85 2.55
C ASP A 24 7.72 16.58 2.24
N PHE A 25 7.75 15.63 3.18
CA PHE A 25 8.35 14.32 2.94
C PHE A 25 7.65 13.57 1.80
N LEU A 26 6.31 13.51 1.78
CA LEU A 26 5.54 12.83 0.75
C LEU A 26 5.79 13.42 -0.65
N SER A 27 5.88 14.75 -0.75
CA SER A 27 6.21 15.46 -1.99
C SER A 27 7.63 15.14 -2.47
N LYS A 28 8.60 15.22 -1.55
CA LYS A 28 10.03 15.04 -1.86
C LYS A 28 10.39 13.57 -2.14
N LEU A 29 9.72 12.61 -1.50
CA LEU A 29 9.84 11.17 -1.77
C LEU A 29 9.37 10.81 -3.18
N GLU A 30 8.44 11.59 -3.74
CA GLU A 30 7.96 11.38 -5.11
C GLU A 30 8.99 11.87 -6.14
N THR A 31 9.48 13.10 -5.98
CA THR A 31 10.52 13.71 -6.83
C THR A 31 11.83 12.91 -6.78
N ARG A 32 12.09 12.21 -5.67
CA ARG A 32 13.27 11.35 -5.48
C ARG A 32 13.40 10.24 -6.52
N ARG A 33 12.31 9.85 -7.18
CA ARG A 33 12.35 8.87 -8.28
C ARG A 33 13.10 9.38 -9.51
N SER A 34 13.15 10.69 -9.72
CA SER A 34 13.73 11.32 -10.91
C SER A 34 14.99 12.15 -10.61
N GLN A 35 15.08 12.79 -9.44
CA GLN A 35 16.19 13.70 -9.09
C GLN A 35 16.64 13.56 -7.63
N ALA A 36 17.82 14.09 -7.30
CA ALA A 36 18.27 14.16 -5.91
C ALA A 36 17.42 15.19 -5.15
N THR A 37 16.81 14.76 -4.05
CA THR A 37 15.86 15.58 -3.31
C THR A 37 16.41 16.01 -1.95
N TYR A 38 16.18 17.26 -1.60
CA TYR A 38 16.59 17.87 -0.35
C TYR A 38 15.36 18.35 0.43
N LEU A 39 15.37 18.09 1.73
CA LEU A 39 14.44 18.68 2.68
C LEU A 39 15.04 20.00 3.17
N ASP A 40 14.28 21.07 3.06
CA ASP A 40 14.68 22.37 3.54
C ASP A 40 14.29 22.45 5.03
N LEU A 41 15.29 22.61 5.90
CA LEU A 41 15.10 22.70 7.34
C LEU A 41 14.88 24.16 7.71
N ASP A 42 13.69 24.48 8.26
CA ASP A 42 13.47 25.77 8.89
C ASP A 42 14.08 25.75 10.30
N VAL A 43 15.24 26.40 10.40
CA VAL A 43 16.06 26.47 11.62
C VAL A 43 15.99 27.86 12.27
N GLY A 44 15.04 28.71 11.84
CA GLY A 44 14.85 30.05 12.36
C GLY A 44 16.12 30.90 12.29
N SER A 45 16.47 31.53 13.42
CA SER A 45 17.61 32.46 13.56
C SER A 45 18.98 31.77 13.70
N LEU A 46 19.07 30.45 13.55
CA LEU A 46 20.36 29.76 13.59
C LEU A 46 21.24 30.19 12.38
N PRO A 47 22.53 30.53 12.61
CA PRO A 47 23.44 30.99 11.57
C PRO A 47 23.98 29.80 10.76
N LEU A 48 23.09 29.02 10.15
CA LEU A 48 23.41 27.92 9.25
C LEU A 48 23.45 28.44 7.81
N ARG A 49 24.45 28.01 7.04
CA ARG A 49 24.56 28.33 5.61
C ARG A 49 23.40 27.68 4.85
N GLU A 50 22.98 28.25 3.72
CA GLU A 50 21.87 27.68 2.93
C GLU A 50 22.10 26.22 2.51
N GLU A 51 23.36 25.82 2.31
CA GLU A 51 23.74 24.45 1.99
C GLU A 51 23.55 23.48 3.17
N GLU A 52 23.74 23.95 4.40
CA GLU A 52 23.57 23.17 5.63
C GLU A 52 22.10 23.04 6.03
N ARG A 53 21.24 23.93 5.50
CA ARG A 53 19.78 23.89 5.66
C ARG A 53 19.12 22.85 4.74
N LYS A 54 19.87 22.26 3.80
CA LYS A 54 19.38 21.26 2.84
C LYS A 54 19.79 19.86 3.24
N LEU A 55 18.87 19.10 3.83
CA LEU A 55 19.12 17.71 4.20
C LEU A 55 18.83 16.79 3.00
N PRO A 56 19.84 16.08 2.44
CA PRO A 56 19.59 15.13 1.36
C PRO A 56 18.79 13.94 1.90
N ILE A 57 17.69 13.59 1.22
CA ILE A 57 16.88 12.41 1.58
C ILE A 57 17.49 11.17 0.91
N PRO A 58 18.12 10.24 1.66
CA PRO A 58 18.86 9.17 1.01
C PRO A 58 17.97 8.08 0.40
N LYS A 59 18.40 7.59 -0.78
CA LYS A 59 18.15 6.29 -1.45
C LYS A 59 17.56 5.13 -0.63
N GLN A 60 18.02 5.02 0.59
CA GLN A 60 17.98 3.81 1.37
C GLN A 60 16.96 3.84 2.52
N PHE A 61 16.24 4.96 2.70
CA PHE A 61 15.18 5.07 3.70
C PHE A 61 13.84 4.60 3.14
N LEU A 62 13.21 3.68 3.88
CA LEU A 62 11.82 3.26 3.77
C LEU A 62 11.07 3.74 5.01
N PHE A 63 9.87 4.26 4.83
CA PHE A 63 9.01 4.70 5.92
C PHE A 63 7.84 3.74 6.01
N VAL A 64 7.58 3.26 7.22
CA VAL A 64 6.43 2.44 7.57
C VAL A 64 5.80 3.11 8.78
N GLY A 65 4.49 3.26 8.80
CA GLY A 65 3.83 3.71 10.00
C GLY A 65 2.62 2.87 10.32
N THR A 66 2.31 2.81 11.60
CA THR A 66 1.16 2.10 12.15
C THR A 66 0.01 3.11 12.35
N MET A 67 -1.20 2.58 12.33
CA MET A 67 -2.42 3.37 12.42
C MET A 67 -3.41 2.60 13.28
N ASN A 68 -3.96 3.25 14.31
CA ASN A 68 -5.06 2.67 15.09
C ASN A 68 -6.39 3.08 14.45
N GLU A 69 -7.35 2.17 14.32
CA GLU A 69 -8.69 2.48 13.77
C GLU A 69 -9.70 2.91 14.86
N ASP A 70 -9.23 3.51 15.95
CA ASP A 70 -10.09 3.97 17.05
C ASP A 70 -10.79 5.30 16.71
N GLU A 71 -11.97 5.54 17.31
CA GLU A 71 -12.83 6.72 17.06
C GLU A 71 -12.14 8.07 17.28
N THR A 72 -11.04 8.10 18.03
CA THR A 72 -10.26 9.31 18.33
C THR A 72 -9.26 9.69 17.24
N THR A 73 -9.12 8.88 16.21
CA THR A 73 -8.08 9.05 15.20
C THR A 73 -8.59 9.66 13.89
N GLN A 74 -7.73 10.40 13.19
CA GLN A 74 -8.10 11.03 11.90
C GLN A 74 -7.98 10.00 10.77
N SER A 75 -8.94 10.00 9.85
CA SER A 75 -8.85 9.21 8.63
C SER A 75 -7.73 9.72 7.71
N LEU A 76 -7.14 8.80 6.93
CA LEU A 76 -6.15 9.16 5.92
C LEU A 76 -6.83 9.87 4.76
N SER A 77 -6.22 10.96 4.28
CA SER A 77 -6.70 11.65 3.08
C SER A 77 -6.30 10.92 1.81
N ASP A 78 -7.05 11.14 0.73
CA ASP A 78 -6.76 10.56 -0.60
C ASP A 78 -5.34 10.85 -1.08
N LYS A 79 -4.80 12.03 -0.71
CA LYS A 79 -3.41 12.42 -1.03
C LYS A 79 -2.37 11.51 -0.40
N VAL A 80 -2.65 10.99 0.80
CA VAL A 80 -1.78 10.04 1.51
C VAL A 80 -2.00 8.63 0.96
N LEU A 81 -3.26 8.23 0.76
CA LEU A 81 -3.63 6.93 0.17
C LEU A 81 -3.04 6.72 -1.23
N ASP A 82 -2.94 7.79 -2.03
CA ASP A 82 -2.30 7.75 -3.35
C ASP A 82 -0.80 7.43 -3.29
N ARG A 83 -0.14 7.79 -2.20
CA ARG A 83 1.32 7.74 -2.04
C ARG A 83 1.81 6.58 -1.18
N ALA A 84 0.92 5.97 -0.41
CA ALA A 84 1.19 4.81 0.43
C ALA A 84 0.52 3.55 -0.12
N ASN A 85 0.87 2.40 0.45
CA ASN A 85 0.04 1.21 0.41
C ASN A 85 -0.47 0.99 1.83
N VAL A 86 -1.76 0.73 1.98
CA VAL A 86 -2.36 0.51 3.30
C VAL A 86 -2.48 -0.98 3.52
N LEU A 87 -1.75 -1.48 4.52
CA LEU A 87 -1.92 -2.82 5.03
C LEU A 87 -2.89 -2.78 6.19
N THR A 88 -3.93 -3.58 6.09
CA THR A 88 -5.01 -3.70 7.07
C THR A 88 -4.91 -5.08 7.68
N PHE A 89 -4.95 -5.13 9.02
CA PHE A 89 -4.95 -6.39 9.74
C PHE A 89 -6.38 -6.67 10.16
N GLY A 90 -7.03 -7.61 9.46
CA GLY A 90 -8.36 -8.06 9.85
C GLY A 90 -8.36 -8.77 11.20
N LYS A 91 -9.56 -9.05 11.71
CA LYS A 91 -9.75 -9.74 12.99
C LYS A 91 -8.98 -11.08 12.98
N PRO A 92 -8.18 -11.39 14.01
CA PRO A 92 -7.54 -12.70 14.11
C PRO A 92 -8.61 -13.79 14.19
N GLN A 93 -8.45 -14.85 13.40
CA GLN A 93 -9.41 -15.97 13.37
C GLN A 93 -9.49 -16.70 14.72
N GLN A 94 -8.39 -16.68 15.50
CA GLN A 94 -8.31 -17.24 16.83
C GLN A 94 -7.61 -16.26 17.78
N LEU A 95 -8.22 -16.01 18.94
CA LEU A 95 -7.60 -15.23 20.01
C LEU A 95 -6.66 -16.17 20.79
N LYS A 96 -5.37 -16.10 20.51
CA LYS A 96 -4.34 -16.87 21.24
C LYS A 96 -3.77 -16.02 22.37
N LEU A 97 -3.54 -16.62 23.53
CA LEU A 97 -2.81 -15.97 24.62
C LEU A 97 -1.36 -15.72 24.17
N ARG A 98 -0.80 -14.57 24.51
CA ARG A 98 0.55 -14.14 24.09
C ARG A 98 1.65 -15.15 24.45
N GLU A 99 1.42 -15.97 25.48
CA GLU A 99 2.32 -17.04 25.92
C GLU A 99 2.38 -18.21 24.92
N GLU A 100 1.31 -18.49 24.19
CA GLU A 100 1.25 -19.53 23.14
C GLU A 100 1.82 -19.05 21.79
N ALA A 101 1.87 -17.73 21.55
CA ALA A 101 2.46 -17.16 20.35
C ALA A 101 4.00 -17.15 20.40
N ASN A 102 4.59 -16.98 21.58
CA ASN A 102 6.04 -16.98 21.78
C ASN A 102 6.67 -18.38 21.81
N SER A 103 5.90 -19.43 22.13
CA SER A 103 6.41 -20.82 22.16
C SER A 103 6.61 -21.43 20.77
N ASN A 104 5.92 -20.90 19.75
CA ASN A 104 6.10 -21.25 18.32
C ASN A 104 6.97 -20.26 17.54
N GLY A 105 7.55 -19.28 18.23
CA GLY A 105 8.62 -18.46 17.69
C GLY A 105 9.87 -19.32 17.51
N SER A 106 9.92 -20.11 16.44
CA SER A 106 11.19 -20.52 15.87
C SER A 106 12.02 -19.25 15.80
N SER A 107 13.05 -19.14 16.63
CA SER A 107 13.98 -18.04 16.64
C SER A 107 14.42 -17.87 15.19
N ALA A 108 13.83 -16.87 14.50
CA ALA A 108 14.26 -16.51 13.16
C ALA A 108 15.75 -16.29 13.32
N GLY A 109 16.54 -17.22 12.76
CA GLY A 109 17.95 -17.36 13.10
C GLY A 109 18.56 -15.99 13.04
N SER A 110 19.28 -15.59 14.09
CA SER A 110 19.80 -14.23 14.24
C SER A 110 20.46 -13.80 12.93
N PHE A 111 19.75 -13.03 12.11
CA PHE A 111 20.29 -12.57 10.84
C PHE A 111 21.34 -11.54 11.22
N GLN A 112 22.59 -11.99 11.29
CA GLN A 112 23.70 -11.21 11.86
C GLN A 112 24.26 -10.16 10.88
N GLY A 113 23.46 -9.77 9.88
CA GLY A 113 23.84 -8.84 8.82
C GLY A 113 22.73 -7.85 8.51
N TYR A 114 23.11 -6.64 8.14
CA TYR A 114 22.21 -5.64 7.58
C TYR A 114 22.01 -5.91 6.08
N VAL A 115 20.79 -5.68 5.58
CA VAL A 115 20.55 -5.69 4.14
C VAL A 115 21.13 -4.42 3.54
N SER A 116 22.02 -4.57 2.56
CA SER A 116 22.55 -3.44 1.81
C SER A 116 21.52 -2.93 0.80
N TYR A 117 21.55 -1.64 0.50
CA TYR A 117 20.65 -1.04 -0.48
C TYR A 117 20.81 -1.65 -1.87
N SER A 118 22.04 -2.05 -2.25
CA SER A 118 22.31 -2.71 -3.53
C SER A 118 21.70 -4.11 -3.62
N GLN A 119 21.68 -4.89 -2.52
CA GLN A 119 20.97 -6.17 -2.47
C GLN A 119 19.47 -5.97 -2.64
N PHE A 120 18.90 -4.97 -1.97
CA PHE A 120 17.49 -4.62 -2.13
C PHE A 120 17.16 -4.16 -3.55
N GLU A 121 18.04 -3.38 -4.19
CA GLU A 121 17.89 -3.02 -5.61
C GLU A 121 17.97 -4.24 -6.53
N GLY A 122 18.80 -5.23 -6.20
CA GLY A 122 18.89 -6.48 -6.96
C GLY A 122 17.61 -7.33 -6.91
N TRP A 123 16.77 -7.17 -5.88
CA TRP A 123 15.46 -7.82 -5.80
C TRP A 123 14.40 -7.10 -6.62
N MET A 124 14.63 -5.83 -6.99
CA MET A 124 13.65 -5.05 -7.74
C MET A 124 13.79 -5.26 -9.25
N ARG A 125 12.77 -5.83 -9.86
CA ARG A 125 12.54 -5.87 -11.31
C ARG A 125 11.90 -4.56 -11.77
N LYS A 126 12.39 -4.02 -12.88
CA LYS A 126 11.76 -2.88 -13.56
C LYS A 126 10.70 -3.41 -14.52
N PRO A 127 9.47 -2.87 -14.50
CA PRO A 127 8.44 -3.27 -15.45
C PRO A 127 8.85 -2.86 -16.87
N GLU A 128 8.84 -3.82 -17.79
CA GLU A 128 9.06 -3.55 -19.21
C GLU A 128 7.73 -3.12 -19.86
N PRO A 129 7.62 -1.92 -20.47
CA PRO A 129 6.35 -1.39 -20.97
C PRO A 129 5.64 -2.27 -22.01
N ASN A 130 6.41 -3.08 -22.76
CA ASN A 130 5.91 -3.92 -23.85
C ASN A 130 5.78 -5.39 -23.44
N SER A 131 5.87 -5.72 -22.16
CA SER A 131 5.60 -7.09 -21.69
C SER A 131 4.10 -7.35 -21.73
N ASP A 132 3.70 -8.52 -22.21
CA ASP A 132 2.30 -8.95 -22.26
C ASP A 132 1.62 -8.86 -20.87
N LEU A 133 2.38 -9.14 -19.81
CA LEU A 133 2.00 -8.94 -18.41
C LEU A 133 1.55 -7.50 -18.10
N VAL A 134 2.27 -6.50 -18.60
CA VAL A 134 1.94 -5.08 -18.37
C VAL A 134 0.69 -4.69 -19.16
N SER A 135 0.51 -5.23 -20.36
CA SER A 135 -0.72 -5.04 -21.15
C SER A 135 -1.94 -5.65 -20.45
N GLN A 136 -1.80 -6.82 -19.83
CA GLN A 136 -2.87 -7.43 -19.05
C GLN A 136 -3.21 -6.60 -17.80
N ILE A 137 -2.20 -6.15 -17.05
CA ILE A 137 -2.38 -5.23 -15.90
C ILE A 137 -3.09 -3.95 -16.35
N HIS A 138 -2.69 -3.40 -17.50
CA HIS A 138 -3.33 -2.22 -18.09
C HIS A 138 -4.81 -2.45 -18.35
N HIS A 139 -5.20 -3.58 -18.93
CA HIS A 139 -6.60 -3.87 -19.19
C HIS A 139 -7.44 -3.93 -17.90
N TYR A 140 -6.97 -4.63 -16.87
CA TYR A 140 -7.66 -4.68 -15.57
C TYR A 140 -7.77 -3.32 -14.90
N LEU A 141 -6.68 -2.52 -14.94
CA LEU A 141 -6.66 -1.22 -14.30
C LEU A 141 -7.47 -0.18 -15.07
N ASP A 142 -7.54 -0.25 -16.39
CA ASP A 142 -8.36 0.67 -17.19
C ASP A 142 -9.86 0.41 -16.96
N ASN A 143 -10.27 -0.87 -16.93
CA ASN A 143 -11.62 -1.26 -16.53
C ASN A 143 -11.95 -0.79 -15.10
N ALA A 144 -11.04 -0.98 -14.16
CA ALA A 144 -11.21 -0.50 -12.79
C ALA A 144 -11.30 1.03 -12.73
N ASN A 145 -10.46 1.75 -13.48
CA ASN A 145 -10.47 3.21 -13.52
C ASN A 145 -11.78 3.76 -14.08
N ALA A 146 -12.35 3.13 -15.12
CA ALA A 146 -13.65 3.51 -15.67
C ALA A 146 -14.80 3.35 -14.65
N ILE A 147 -14.72 2.36 -13.75
CA ILE A 147 -15.70 2.20 -12.66
C ILE A 147 -15.43 3.24 -11.57
N MET A 148 -14.17 3.44 -11.18
CA MET A 148 -13.76 4.44 -10.18
C MET A 148 -14.15 5.87 -10.59
N ASP A 149 -14.08 6.20 -11.88
CA ASP A 149 -14.48 7.51 -12.42
C ASP A 149 -15.98 7.77 -12.20
N LYS A 150 -16.82 6.76 -12.40
CA LYS A 150 -18.26 6.83 -12.10
C LYS A 150 -18.57 6.99 -10.62
N LEU A 151 -17.71 6.42 -9.77
CA LEU A 151 -17.78 6.57 -8.31
C LEU A 151 -17.21 7.91 -7.82
N GLY A 152 -16.69 8.76 -8.71
CA GLY A 152 -16.11 10.07 -8.37
C GLY A 152 -14.68 9.99 -7.82
N HIS A 153 -14.02 8.84 -7.91
CA HIS A 153 -12.67 8.61 -7.36
C HIS A 153 -11.68 8.08 -8.43
N PRO A 154 -11.54 8.70 -9.60
CA PRO A 154 -10.58 8.24 -10.62
C PRO A 154 -9.15 8.25 -10.09
N PHE A 155 -8.29 7.39 -10.62
CA PHE A 155 -6.88 7.36 -10.26
C PHE A 155 -5.97 7.68 -11.44
N ALA A 156 -4.88 8.39 -11.16
CA ALA A 156 -3.93 8.83 -12.17
C ALA A 156 -2.84 7.79 -12.47
N HIS A 157 -2.02 8.06 -13.48
CA HIS A 157 -0.85 7.24 -13.89
C HIS A 157 0.08 6.86 -12.72
N ARG A 158 0.13 7.65 -11.64
CA ARG A 158 0.93 7.35 -10.45
C ARG A 158 0.49 6.05 -9.78
N VAL A 159 -0.83 5.86 -9.60
CA VAL A 159 -1.39 4.67 -8.98
C VAL A 159 -1.15 3.47 -9.88
N TYR A 160 -1.39 3.64 -11.18
CA TYR A 160 -1.07 2.64 -12.20
C TYR A 160 0.39 2.15 -12.10
N GLN A 161 1.37 3.06 -12.16
CA GLN A 161 2.79 2.71 -12.06
C GLN A 161 3.14 2.01 -10.74
N ALA A 162 2.50 2.39 -9.64
CA ALA A 162 2.73 1.75 -8.35
C ALA A 162 2.23 0.30 -8.34
N ILE A 163 1.03 0.06 -8.86
CA ILE A 163 0.42 -1.27 -8.95
C ILE A 163 1.24 -2.16 -9.90
N THR A 164 1.56 -1.68 -11.11
CA THR A 164 2.38 -2.44 -12.07
C THR A 164 3.72 -2.82 -11.46
N ARG A 165 4.38 -1.89 -10.76
CA ARG A 165 5.65 -2.18 -10.10
C ARG A 165 5.50 -3.21 -8.99
N TYR A 166 4.41 -3.18 -8.22
CA TYR A 166 4.18 -4.18 -7.18
C TYR A 166 4.00 -5.58 -7.77
N VAL A 167 3.12 -5.72 -8.76
CA VAL A 167 2.80 -7.01 -9.39
C VAL A 167 4.04 -7.64 -10.03
N VAL A 168 4.85 -6.85 -10.74
CA VAL A 168 6.10 -7.33 -11.36
C VAL A 168 7.15 -7.77 -10.34
N ASN A 169 7.10 -7.22 -9.12
CA ASN A 169 8.02 -7.56 -8.03
C ASN A 169 7.44 -8.62 -7.07
N TYR A 170 6.23 -9.12 -7.31
CA TYR A 170 5.60 -10.07 -6.42
C TYR A 170 6.27 -11.44 -6.52
N PRO A 171 6.60 -12.09 -5.38
CA PRO A 171 7.24 -13.40 -5.38
C PRO A 171 6.38 -14.43 -6.12
N GLY A 172 6.98 -15.12 -7.11
CA GLY A 172 6.27 -16.14 -7.88
C GLY A 172 5.56 -15.64 -9.14
N VAL A 173 5.52 -14.33 -9.39
CA VAL A 173 5.11 -13.81 -10.70
C VAL A 173 6.27 -13.99 -11.67
N VAL A 174 6.20 -15.09 -12.42
CA VAL A 174 7.16 -15.44 -13.49
C VAL A 174 6.48 -15.37 -14.86
N GLU A 175 5.17 -15.63 -14.93
CA GLU A 175 4.38 -15.66 -16.16
C GLU A 175 2.96 -15.08 -15.96
N GLU A 176 2.30 -14.77 -17.07
CA GLU A 176 0.89 -14.38 -17.14
C GLU A 176 -0.03 -15.41 -16.48
N ASN A 177 -1.12 -14.96 -15.85
CA ASN A 177 -2.13 -15.82 -15.22
C ASN A 177 -1.63 -16.82 -14.17
N SER A 178 -0.43 -16.61 -13.61
CA SER A 178 -0.02 -17.36 -12.42
C SER A 178 -0.96 -17.06 -11.25
N GLU A 179 -1.19 -18.03 -10.36
CA GLU A 179 -1.94 -17.79 -9.11
C GLU A 179 -1.33 -16.62 -8.30
N ALA A 180 0.00 -16.49 -8.37
CA ALA A 180 0.74 -15.37 -7.82
C ALA A 180 0.41 -14.02 -8.48
N PHE A 181 0.13 -13.98 -9.79
CA PHE A 181 -0.30 -12.76 -10.49
C PHE A 181 -1.68 -12.30 -10.02
N ASN A 182 -2.62 -13.24 -9.91
CA ASN A 182 -3.96 -12.96 -9.42
C ASN A 182 -3.94 -12.47 -7.97
N ALA A 183 -3.17 -13.13 -7.10
CA ALA A 183 -2.96 -12.71 -5.72
C ALA A 183 -2.31 -11.31 -5.63
N ALA A 184 -1.29 -11.04 -6.46
CA ALA A 184 -0.62 -9.74 -6.48
C ALA A 184 -1.54 -8.60 -6.92
N LEU A 185 -2.40 -8.85 -7.93
CA LEU A 185 -3.43 -7.90 -8.33
C LEU A 185 -4.43 -7.70 -7.20
N ALA A 186 -4.99 -8.78 -6.64
CA ALA A 186 -5.94 -8.71 -5.54
C ALA A 186 -5.41 -7.89 -4.36
N ASP A 187 -4.16 -8.10 -3.99
CA ASP A 187 -3.45 -7.32 -2.97
C ASP A 187 -3.43 -5.82 -3.31
N GLN A 188 -3.12 -5.45 -4.55
CA GLN A 188 -3.10 -4.05 -4.94
C GLN A 188 -4.49 -3.40 -5.01
N PHE A 189 -5.51 -4.15 -5.43
CA PHE A 189 -6.89 -3.70 -5.34
C PHE A 189 -7.27 -3.42 -3.87
N GLY A 190 -6.98 -4.35 -2.97
CA GLY A 190 -7.29 -4.23 -1.54
C GLY A 190 -6.47 -3.17 -0.78
N GLN A 191 -5.19 -3.00 -1.12
CA GLN A 191 -4.28 -2.08 -0.43
C GLN A 191 -4.37 -0.64 -0.94
N LYS A 192 -4.89 -0.43 -2.16
CA LYS A 192 -4.76 0.86 -2.86
C LYS A 192 -6.04 1.41 -3.47
N LEU A 193 -6.93 0.56 -4.00
CA LEU A 193 -8.16 1.00 -4.63
C LEU A 193 -9.35 0.97 -3.67
N LEU A 194 -9.57 -0.16 -3.00
CA LEU A 194 -10.70 -0.33 -2.08
C LEU A 194 -10.71 0.61 -0.86
N PRO A 195 -9.57 1.04 -0.29
CA PRO A 195 -9.57 2.04 0.77
C PRO A 195 -10.21 3.38 0.36
N LYS A 196 -10.20 3.73 -0.93
CA LYS A 196 -10.81 4.97 -1.45
C LYS A 196 -12.33 4.92 -1.51
N LEU A 197 -12.91 3.72 -1.50
CA LEU A 197 -14.36 3.52 -1.57
C LEU A 197 -15.03 3.64 -0.20
N ARG A 198 -14.25 3.82 0.87
CA ARG A 198 -14.75 3.90 2.25
C ARG A 198 -15.70 5.09 2.40
N GLY A 199 -16.91 4.83 2.89
CA GLY A 199 -17.92 5.85 3.15
C GLY A 199 -18.86 6.15 1.99
N LEU A 200 -18.73 5.45 0.85
CA LEU A 200 -19.71 5.53 -0.24
C LEU A 200 -21.04 4.91 0.15
N MET A 201 -22.15 5.52 -0.29
CA MET A 201 -23.49 4.98 -0.07
C MET A 201 -23.75 3.85 -1.07
N ILE A 202 -24.01 2.65 -0.57
CA ILE A 202 -24.14 1.43 -1.38
C ILE A 202 -25.36 1.52 -2.31
N ASP A 203 -26.44 2.16 -1.86
CA ASP A 203 -27.68 2.32 -2.63
C ASP A 203 -27.48 3.12 -3.92
N GLU A 204 -26.57 4.08 -3.92
CA GLU A 204 -26.28 4.93 -5.09
C GLU A 204 -25.29 4.26 -6.06
N CYS A 205 -24.43 3.38 -5.54
CA CYS A 205 -23.28 2.81 -6.25
C CYS A 205 -23.42 1.32 -6.58
N HIS A 206 -24.65 0.77 -6.51
CA HIS A 206 -24.87 -0.68 -6.59
C HIS A 206 -24.34 -1.29 -7.91
N LYS A 207 -24.60 -0.63 -9.05
CA LYS A 207 -24.19 -1.12 -10.38
C LYS A 207 -22.68 -1.14 -10.53
N GLU A 208 -22.00 -0.13 -10.02
CA GLU A 208 -20.56 0.03 -10.04
C GLU A 208 -19.89 -1.03 -9.15
N LEU A 209 -20.46 -1.30 -7.97
CA LEU A 209 -20.00 -2.35 -7.07
C LEU A 209 -20.20 -3.75 -7.66
N GLU A 210 -21.27 -4.00 -8.42
CA GLU A 210 -21.46 -5.26 -9.17
C GLU A 210 -20.42 -5.44 -10.29
N ASN A 211 -20.09 -4.36 -11.00
CA ASN A 211 -19.01 -4.39 -12.00
C ASN A 211 -17.66 -4.71 -11.36
N PHE A 212 -17.38 -4.15 -10.17
CA PHE A 212 -16.19 -4.51 -9.38
C PHE A 212 -16.18 -5.99 -8.97
N SER A 213 -17.31 -6.50 -8.48
CA SER A 213 -17.45 -7.92 -8.13
C SER A 213 -17.15 -8.83 -9.32
N SER A 214 -17.53 -8.42 -10.54
CA SER A 214 -17.21 -9.15 -11.77
C SER A 214 -15.71 -9.17 -12.07
N ILE A 215 -15.01 -8.05 -11.88
CA ILE A 215 -13.53 -7.99 -11.99
C ILE A 215 -12.88 -8.92 -10.95
N PHE A 216 -13.33 -8.90 -9.70
CA PHE A 216 -12.76 -9.75 -8.65
C PHE A 216 -13.00 -11.24 -8.92
N LYS A 217 -14.16 -11.61 -9.46
CA LYS A 217 -14.45 -12.97 -9.93
C LYS A 217 -13.54 -13.40 -11.07
N GLN A 218 -13.15 -12.49 -11.97
CA GLN A 218 -12.18 -12.78 -13.03
C GLN A 218 -10.76 -12.98 -12.50
N ILE A 219 -10.36 -12.23 -11.46
CA ILE A 219 -9.07 -12.42 -10.79
C ILE A 219 -9.05 -13.77 -10.05
N GLY A 220 -10.18 -14.20 -9.50
CA GLY A 220 -10.33 -15.54 -8.90
C GLY A 220 -9.77 -15.65 -7.48
N ASP A 221 -9.47 -14.54 -6.83
CA ASP A 221 -9.04 -14.52 -5.42
C ASP A 221 -10.27 -14.55 -4.50
N ARG A 222 -10.44 -15.66 -3.77
CA ARG A 222 -11.57 -15.86 -2.85
C ARG A 222 -11.52 -14.91 -1.66
N ALA A 223 -10.34 -14.61 -1.13
CA ALA A 223 -10.21 -13.74 0.04
C ALA A 223 -10.59 -12.29 -0.30
N LEU A 224 -10.26 -11.83 -1.50
CA LEU A 224 -10.70 -10.52 -1.99
C LEU A 224 -12.22 -10.44 -2.15
N ILE A 225 -12.82 -11.47 -2.74
CA ILE A 225 -14.27 -11.52 -2.98
C ILE A 225 -15.02 -11.52 -1.65
N ASP A 226 -14.61 -12.36 -0.70
CA ASP A 226 -15.25 -12.46 0.62
C ASP A 226 -15.11 -11.14 1.40
N ALA A 227 -13.93 -10.52 1.37
CA ALA A 227 -13.71 -9.21 2.00
C ALA A 227 -14.56 -8.11 1.34
N PHE A 228 -14.72 -8.14 0.01
CA PHE A 228 -15.51 -7.16 -0.72
C PHE A 228 -17.01 -7.30 -0.46
N GLU A 229 -17.54 -8.52 -0.42
CA GLU A 229 -18.94 -8.76 -0.05
C GLU A 229 -19.20 -8.37 1.41
N THR A 230 -18.28 -8.67 2.32
CA THR A 230 -18.36 -8.21 3.72
C THR A 230 -18.37 -6.68 3.82
N ALA A 231 -17.61 -5.99 2.96
CA ALA A 231 -17.57 -4.53 2.92
C ALA A 231 -18.86 -3.90 2.34
N LYS A 232 -19.56 -4.63 1.46
CA LYS A 232 -20.90 -4.27 0.95
C LYS A 232 -22.01 -4.49 1.98
N GLU A 233 -21.84 -5.39 2.94
CA GLU A 233 -22.78 -5.60 4.05
C GLU A 233 -22.56 -4.61 5.22
N GLY A 234 -21.80 -3.53 4.98
CA GLY A 234 -21.47 -2.53 5.97
C GLY A 234 -22.69 -1.94 6.69
N HIS A 235 -22.50 -1.61 7.96
CA HIS A 235 -23.56 -0.99 8.77
C HIS A 235 -23.98 0.37 8.18
N PHE A 236 -25.28 0.69 8.25
CA PHE A 236 -25.87 1.95 7.78
C PHE A 236 -25.82 2.21 6.26
N GLY A 237 -25.69 1.17 5.43
CA GLY A 237 -25.73 1.31 3.97
C GLY A 237 -24.49 2.00 3.38
N GLN A 238 -23.40 2.08 4.15
CA GLN A 238 -22.12 2.61 3.70
C GLN A 238 -21.11 1.50 3.45
N PHE A 239 -20.30 1.65 2.41
CA PHE A 239 -19.21 0.75 2.11
C PHE A 239 -18.11 0.89 3.17
N GLN A 240 -17.84 -0.21 3.90
CA GLN A 240 -16.82 -0.26 4.94
C GLN A 240 -15.71 -1.24 4.58
N TRP A 241 -14.63 -0.74 3.96
CA TRP A 241 -13.44 -1.54 3.74
C TRP A 241 -12.69 -1.77 5.06
N ARG A 242 -12.70 -3.01 5.55
CA ARG A 242 -11.97 -3.44 6.76
C ARG A 242 -10.66 -4.18 6.47
N GLY A 243 -10.34 -4.32 5.18
CA GLY A 243 -9.09 -4.93 4.76
C GLY A 243 -9.14 -6.40 4.40
N PHE A 244 -7.94 -6.91 4.10
CA PHE A 244 -7.72 -8.30 3.72
C PHE A 244 -7.45 -9.14 4.97
N VAL A 245 -8.22 -10.22 5.18
CA VAL A 245 -7.80 -11.29 6.09
C VAL A 245 -6.97 -12.26 5.26
N TYR A 246 -5.66 -12.10 5.29
CA TYR A 246 -4.77 -13.11 4.72
C TYR A 246 -5.02 -14.43 5.46
N PRO A 247 -5.47 -15.50 4.77
CA PRO A 247 -5.58 -16.79 5.42
C PRO A 247 -4.21 -17.15 5.98
N GLU A 248 -4.14 -17.51 7.27
CA GLU A 248 -2.91 -18.08 7.83
C GLU A 248 -2.57 -19.28 6.96
N GLN A 249 -1.50 -19.18 6.16
CA GLN A 249 -0.95 -20.34 5.49
C GLN A 249 -0.59 -21.32 6.61
N SER A 250 -1.40 -22.37 6.76
CA SER A 250 -1.05 -23.50 7.60
C SER A 250 0.27 -24.03 7.07
N LYS A 251 1.33 -23.77 7.84
CA LYS A 251 2.62 -24.44 7.68
C LYS A 251 2.46 -25.94 7.86
#